data_AF-A0AAP2GIG2-F1
#
_entry.id   AF-A0AAP2GIG2-F1
#
_cell.length_a   1.000
_cell.length_b   1.000
_cell.length_c   1.000
_cell.angle_alpha   90.00
_cell.angle_beta   90.00
_cell.angle_gamma   90.00
#
_symmetry.space_group_name_H-M   'P 1'
#
loop_
_entity.id
_entity.type
_entity.pdbx_description
1 polymer ?
#
loop_
_entity_poly.entity_id
_entity_poly.type
_entity_poly.pdbx_seq_one_letter_code
_entity_poly.pdbx_strand_id
1 'polypeptide(L)'
;MRLIGILGTIPQIIVVIAVAMYAAKRSTTEAVLLLIGATIGLISSVFYSVALPWLFETYGSAWYESYISIIATIGMVGGLCFAIGLLLLVQNILRNRS
;
A
#
# COMPACT_ATOMS: atom_id res chain seq x y z
N MET A 1 3.77 -10.35 -19.39
CA MET A 1 3.40 -10.25 -17.95
C MET A 1 4.08 -9.08 -17.22
N ARG A 2 5.40 -8.83 -17.40
CA ARG A 2 6.15 -7.78 -16.68
C ARG A 2 5.64 -6.33 -16.88
N LEU A 3 5.20 -5.94 -18.08
CA LEU A 3 4.68 -4.57 -18.33
C LEU A 3 3.38 -4.26 -17.58
N ILE A 4 2.46 -5.23 -17.49
CA ILE A 4 1.15 -5.05 -16.84
C ILE A 4 1.33 -4.83 -15.33
N GLY A 5 2.26 -5.57 -14.71
CA GLY A 5 2.58 -5.41 -13.29
C GLY A 5 3.16 -4.02 -12.96
N ILE A 6 4.00 -3.46 -13.83
CA ILE A 6 4.59 -2.12 -13.64
C ILE A 6 3.53 -1.03 -13.82
N LEU A 7 2.68 -1.16 -14.84
CA LEU A 7 1.56 -0.23 -15.07
C LEU A 7 0.56 -0.24 -13.90
N GLY A 8 0.35 -1.41 -13.27
CA GLY A 8 -0.47 -1.57 -12.07
C GLY A 8 0.07 -0.87 -10.81
N THR A 9 1.35 -0.47 -10.80
CA THR A 9 1.98 0.22 -9.66
C THR A 9 1.82 1.75 -9.76
N ILE A 10 1.53 2.29 -10.95
CA ILE A 10 1.35 3.74 -11.16
C ILE A 10 0.23 4.32 -10.28
N PRO A 11 -0.96 3.70 -10.15
CA PRO A 11 -2.01 4.18 -9.24
C PRO A 11 -1.55 4.24 -7.79
N GLN A 12 -0.80 3.24 -7.32
CA GLN A 12 -0.28 3.18 -5.95
C GLN A 12 0.70 4.34 -5.68
N ILE A 13 1.55 4.68 -6.65
CA ILE A 13 2.47 5.83 -6.55
C ILE A 13 1.70 7.14 -6.40
N ILE A 14 0.66 7.35 -7.23
CA ILE A 14 -0.18 8.56 -7.16
C ILE A 14 -0.85 8.67 -5.79
N VAL A 15 -1.38 7.56 -5.25
CA VAL A 15 -2.00 7.52 -3.92
C VAL A 15 -0.99 7.87 -2.84
N VAL A 16 0.22 7.30 -2.85
CA VAL A 16 1.26 7.62 -1.88
C VAL A 16 1.63 9.11 -1.93
N ILE A 17 1.79 9.69 -3.13
CA ILE A 17 2.08 11.11 -3.28
C ILE A 17 0.96 11.98 -2.71
N ALA A 18 -0.30 11.68 -3.06
CA ALA A 18 -1.45 12.44 -2.60
C ALA A 18 -1.57 12.42 -1.06
N VAL A 19 -1.37 11.25 -0.46
CA VAL A 19 -1.44 11.08 1.00
C VAL A 19 -0.24 11.71 1.69
N ALA A 20 0.96 11.65 1.11
CA ALA A 20 2.15 12.33 1.63
C ALA A 20 1.97 13.85 1.62
N MET A 21 1.41 14.41 0.53
CA MET A 21 1.08 15.84 0.46
C MET A 21 0.01 16.24 1.49
N TYR A 22 -0.97 15.36 1.73
CA TYR A 22 -1.99 15.59 2.76
C TYR A 22 -1.38 15.58 4.17
N ALA A 23 -0.58 14.56 4.49
CA ALA A 23 0.11 14.42 5.77
C ALA A 23 1.08 15.57 6.05
N ALA A 24 1.80 16.06 5.02
CA ALA A 24 2.68 17.21 5.15
C ALA A 24 1.93 18.52 5.48
N LYS A 25 0.67 18.65 5.06
CA LYS A 25 -0.18 19.81 5.37
C LYS A 25 -0.93 19.67 6.69
N ARG A 26 -1.27 18.44 7.09
CA ARG A 26 -2.00 18.13 8.33
C ARG A 26 -1.49 16.83 8.93
N SER A 27 -0.73 16.94 10.01
CA SER A 27 -0.28 15.80 10.81
C SER A 27 -1.38 15.32 11.76
N THR A 28 -2.52 14.89 11.21
CA THR A 28 -3.61 14.26 11.96
C THR A 28 -3.43 12.74 11.97
N THR A 29 -4.00 12.07 12.98
CA THR A 29 -3.90 10.60 13.14
C THR A 29 -4.36 9.84 11.90
N GLU A 30 -5.39 10.34 11.22
CA GLU A 30 -5.90 9.80 9.94
C GLU A 30 -4.86 9.89 8.81
N ALA A 31 -4.09 10.98 8.74
CA ALA A 31 -3.08 11.19 7.71
C ALA A 31 -1.91 10.21 7.87
N VAL A 32 -1.52 9.93 9.11
CA VAL A 32 -0.47 8.95 9.43
C VAL A 32 -0.92 7.53 9.07
N LEU A 33 -2.15 7.15 9.43
CA LEU A 33 -2.73 5.85 9.08
C LEU A 33 -2.83 5.64 7.57
N LEU A 34 -3.30 6.67 6.85
CA LEU A 34 -3.33 6.67 5.39
C LEU A 34 -1.93 6.52 4.80
N LEU A 35 -0.92 7.23 5.33
CA LEU A 35 0.43 7.21 4.78
C LEU A 35 1.09 5.84 4.98
N ILE A 36 0.94 5.25 6.17
CA ILE A 36 1.45 3.90 6.47
C ILE A 36 0.78 2.89 5.55
N GLY A 37 -0.55 2.92 5.44
CA GLY A 37 -1.29 1.99 4.60
C GLY A 37 -0.95 2.11 3.11
N ALA A 38 -0.83 3.35 2.60
CA ALA A 38 -0.45 3.60 1.22
C ALA A 38 1.00 3.16 0.93
N THR A 39 1.92 3.38 1.87
CA THR A 39 3.32 2.95 1.74
C THR A 39 3.43 1.43 1.72
N ILE A 40 2.73 0.73 2.62
CA ILE A 40 2.70 -0.74 2.64
C ILE A 40 2.05 -1.28 1.35
N GLY A 41 0.99 -0.64 0.86
CA GLY A 41 0.36 -0.97 -0.41
C GLY A 41 1.32 -0.85 -1.59
N LEU A 42 2.10 0.22 -1.65
CA LEU A 42 3.12 0.43 -2.69
C LEU A 42 4.22 -0.61 -2.61
N ILE A 43 4.76 -0.88 -1.41
CA ILE A 43 5.79 -1.91 -1.21
C ILE A 43 5.26 -3.26 -1.66
N SER A 44 4.03 -3.62 -1.28
CA SER A 44 3.39 -4.87 -1.69
C SER A 44 3.24 -4.96 -3.21
N SER A 45 2.77 -3.89 -3.86
CA SER A 45 2.61 -3.82 -5.32
C SER A 45 3.95 -4.00 -6.04
N VAL A 46 5.00 -3.31 -5.59
CA VAL A 46 6.36 -3.47 -6.13
C VAL A 46 6.86 -4.90 -5.91
N PHE A 47 6.57 -5.47 -4.75
CA PHE A 47 6.96 -6.82 -4.42
C PHE A 47 6.33 -7.84 -5.38
N TYR A 48 5.01 -7.78 -5.59
CA TYR A 48 4.31 -8.67 -6.52
C TYR A 48 4.71 -8.47 -7.98
N SER A 49 4.96 -7.22 -8.39
CA SER A 49 5.24 -6.89 -9.80
C SER A 49 6.71 -7.09 -10.20
N VAL A 50 7.66 -6.95 -9.27
CA VAL A 50 9.11 -6.95 -9.57
C VAL A 50 9.87 -7.99 -8.76
N ALA A 51 9.73 -8.00 -7.44
CA ALA A 51 10.52 -8.87 -6.58
C ALA A 51 10.14 -10.34 -6.74
N LEU A 52 8.85 -10.65 -6.81
CA LEU A 52 8.33 -12.01 -6.86
C LEU A 52 8.71 -12.74 -8.17
N PRO A 53 8.61 -12.13 -9.38
CA PRO A 53 9.14 -12.73 -10.60
C PRO A 53 10.64 -13.00 -10.54
N TRP A 54 11.42 -12.06 -9.98
CA TRP A 54 12.87 -12.18 -9.87
C TRP A 54 13.30 -13.29 -8.89
N LEU A 55 12.62 -13.38 -7.74
CA LEU A 55 12.85 -14.43 -6.75
C LEU A 55 12.46 -15.81 -7.28
N PHE A 56 11.37 -15.89 -8.05
CA PHE A 56 10.98 -17.14 -8.72
C PHE A 56 12.02 -17.61 -9.75
N GLU A 57 12.58 -16.69 -10.54
CA GLU A 57 13.64 -16.99 -11.51
C GLU A 57 14.93 -17.45 -10.82
N THR A 58 15.23 -16.91 -9.63
CA THR A 58 16.51 -17.16 -8.93
C THR A 58 16.49 -18.37 -7.99
N TYR A 59 15.39 -18.57 -7.25
CA TYR A 59 15.29 -19.57 -6.17
C TYR A 59 14.23 -20.65 -6.41
N GLY A 60 13.46 -20.57 -7.50
CA GLY A 60 12.37 -21.51 -7.79
C GLY A 60 11.18 -21.40 -6.82
N SER A 61 10.32 -22.42 -6.82
CA SER A 61 9.03 -22.40 -6.09
C SER A 61 9.14 -22.61 -4.58
N ALA A 62 10.25 -23.17 -4.07
CA ALA A 62 10.42 -23.47 -2.65
C ALA A 62 10.40 -22.19 -1.77
N TRP A 63 10.89 -21.08 -2.30
CA TRP A 63 10.86 -19.78 -1.63
C TRP A 63 9.42 -19.21 -1.55
N TYR A 64 8.62 -19.40 -2.60
CA TYR A 64 7.27 -18.84 -2.67
C TYR A 64 6.37 -19.37 -1.54
N GLU A 65 6.35 -20.68 -1.34
CA GLU A 65 5.56 -21.35 -0.30
C GLU A 65 5.87 -20.83 1.11
N SER A 66 7.14 -20.50 1.37
CA SER A 66 7.61 -20.13 2.71
C SER A 66 7.34 -18.66 3.08
N TYR A 67 7.33 -17.75 2.10
CA TYR A 67 7.33 -16.30 2.38
C TYR A 67 6.09 -15.56 1.89
N ILE A 68 5.30 -16.13 0.97
CA ILE A 68 4.15 -15.43 0.38
C ILE A 68 3.07 -15.10 1.41
N SER A 69 2.85 -15.97 2.39
CA SER A 69 1.85 -15.77 3.45
C SER A 69 2.19 -14.57 4.35
N ILE A 70 3.48 -14.37 4.64
CA ILE A 70 3.99 -13.25 5.44
C ILE A 70 3.75 -11.94 4.69
N ILE A 71 4.12 -11.89 3.41
CA ILE A 71 3.94 -10.71 2.55
C ILE A 71 2.46 -10.38 2.40
N ALA A 72 1.61 -11.39 2.18
CA ALA A 72 0.16 -11.22 2.09
C ALA A 72 -0.44 -10.67 3.40
N THR A 73 0.03 -11.16 4.55
CA THR A 73 -0.43 -10.67 5.86
C THR A 73 -0.05 -9.21 6.08
N ILE A 74 1.19 -8.81 5.76
CA ILE A 74 1.64 -7.42 5.85
C ILE A 74 0.82 -6.53 4.91
N GLY A 75 0.57 -6.98 3.67
CA GLY A 75 -0.28 -6.28 2.71
C GLY A 75 -1.71 -6.08 3.22
N MET A 76 -2.28 -7.09 3.87
CA MET A 76 -3.61 -7.01 4.49
C MET A 76 -3.65 -5.99 5.63
N VAL A 77 -2.66 -6.01 6.53
CA VAL A 77 -2.56 -5.03 7.62
C VAL A 77 -2.41 -3.61 7.07
N GLY A 78 -1.59 -3.42 6.03
CA GLY A 78 -1.46 -2.14 5.34
C GLY A 78 -2.78 -1.66 4.72
N GLY A 79 -3.52 -2.56 4.08
CA GLY A 79 -4.84 -2.27 3.53
C GLY A 79 -5.86 -1.85 4.60
N LEU A 80 -5.86 -2.52 5.76
CA LEU A 80 -6.70 -2.15 6.90
C LEU A 80 -6.33 -0.77 7.45
N CYS A 81 -5.03 -0.48 7.64
CA CYS A 81 -4.58 0.84 8.06
C CYS A 81 -5.03 1.94 7.10
N PHE A 82 -4.92 1.71 5.79
CA PHE A 82 -5.39 2.65 4.77
C PHE A 82 -6.91 2.87 4.85
N ALA A 83 -7.69 1.79 4.93
CA ALA A 83 -9.15 1.86 5.02
C ALA A 83 -9.61 2.62 6.28
N ILE A 84 -9.02 2.33 7.43
CA ILE A 84 -9.33 3.01 8.70
C ILE A 84 -8.96 4.49 8.61
N GLY A 85 -7.77 4.82 8.11
CA GLY A 85 -7.35 6.21 7.90
C GLY A 85 -8.29 6.97 6.97
N LEU A 86 -8.77 6.32 5.91
CA LEU A 86 -9.72 6.91 4.95
C LEU A 86 -11.09 7.16 5.59
N LEU A 87 -11.59 6.22 6.40
CA LEU A 87 -12.85 6.38 7.13
C LEU A 87 -12.79 7.55 8.11
N LEU A 88 -11.69 7.68 8.87
CA LEU A 88 -11.49 8.80 9.79
C LEU A 88 -11.48 10.15 9.04
N LEU A 89 -10.75 10.21 7.92
CA LEU A 89 -10.70 11.40 7.07
C LEU A 89 -12.11 11.81 6.59
N VAL A 90 -12.89 10.85 6.09
CA VAL A 90 -14.28 11.11 5.63
C VAL A 90 -15.15 11.61 6.79
N GLN A 91 -15.07 10.98 7.96
CA GLN A 91 -15.81 11.42 9.14
C GLN A 91 -15.45 12.84 9.57
N ASN A 92 -14.15 13.18 9.57
CA ASN A 92 -13.71 14.54 9.91
C ASN A 92 -14.19 15.58 8.90
N ILE A 93 -14.20 15.25 7.60
CA ILE A 93 -14.74 16.15 6.56
C ILE A 93 -16.24 16.37 6.76
N LEU A 94 -17.01 15.31 7.03
CA LEU A 94 -18.45 15.40 7.28
C LEU A 94 -18.75 16.21 8.54
N ARG A 95 -18.00 15.99 9.62
CA ARG A 95 -18.15 16.72 10.89
C ARG A 95 -17.86 18.21 10.73
N ASN A 96 -16.84 18.58 9.95
CA ASN A 96 -16.49 19.99 9.71
C ASN A 96 -17.46 20.71 8.73
N ARG A 97 -18.40 19.99 8.11
CA ARG A 97 -19.40 20.54 7.17
C ARG A 97 -20.79 20.73 7.80
N SER A 98 -21.03 20.14 8.98
CA SER A 98 -22.26 20.30 9.78
C SER A 98 -22.10 21.41 10.82
#